data_AF-A0A6N7P6E4-F1
#
_entry.id   AF-A0A6N7P6E4-F1
#
_cell.length_a   1.000
_cell.length_b   1.000
_cell.length_c   1.000
_cell.angle_alpha   90.00
_cell.angle_beta   90.00
_cell.angle_gamma   90.00
#
_symmetry.space_group_name_H-M   'P 1'
#
loop_
_entity.id
_entity.type
_entity.pdbx_description
1 polymer ?
#
loop_
_entity_poly.entity_id
_entity_poly.type
_entity_poly.pdbx_seq_one_letter_code
_entity_poly.pdbx_strand_id
1 'polypeptide(L)'
;MLRTVTLFLMAIAFCGCDFRLFELRNRDLNPPEPPPPGIVDTYVPIYAAEGSDELKIATQAIRPTHKAGKIFVMDNRLFQVEQDSGIHIIDYSDKANPVKVAFLNVPGCKEVALKGSNVYTNNFEDMIILDLNTYPDIKVKSRMPNVFPELKYAPLPQLIMTGGTTIRYYECPDYSKGRIVRWEVQKVNNPKCRYY
;
A
#
# COMPACT_ATOMS: atom_id res chain seq x y z
N MET A 1 -15.67 73.44 66.23
CA MET A 1 -14.48 73.62 65.38
C MET A 1 -14.45 72.44 64.41
N LEU A 2 -14.86 72.71 63.17
CA LEU A 2 -15.18 71.71 62.15
C LEU A 2 -13.88 71.13 61.56
N ARG A 3 -13.69 69.80 61.56
CA ARG A 3 -12.64 69.14 60.78
C ARG A 3 -13.29 68.29 59.69
N THR A 4 -13.18 68.78 58.47
CA THR A 4 -13.64 68.17 57.24
C THR A 4 -12.79 66.92 56.95
N VAL A 5 -13.44 65.77 56.79
CA VAL A 5 -12.80 64.54 56.28
C VAL A 5 -13.14 64.45 54.80
N THR A 6 -12.14 64.67 53.95
CA THR A 6 -12.27 64.55 52.50
C THR A 6 -12.12 63.07 52.12
N LEU A 7 -13.20 62.44 51.67
CA LEU A 7 -13.20 61.07 51.15
C LEU A 7 -12.78 61.11 49.67
N PHE A 8 -11.61 60.55 49.34
CA PHE A 8 -11.18 60.36 47.95
C PHE A 8 -11.94 59.16 47.35
N LEU A 9 -12.87 59.41 46.43
CA LEU A 9 -13.42 58.36 45.55
C LEU A 9 -12.40 58.05 44.45
N MET A 10 -11.79 56.87 44.51
CA MET A 10 -11.08 56.29 43.36
C MET A 10 -12.11 55.86 42.33
N ALA A 11 -12.18 56.57 41.20
CA ALA A 11 -12.87 56.09 40.02
C ALA A 11 -12.04 54.94 39.41
N ILE A 12 -12.53 53.71 39.56
CA ILE A 12 -11.99 52.56 38.83
C ILE A 12 -12.45 52.72 37.38
N ALA A 13 -11.54 53.14 36.51
CA ALA A 13 -11.74 53.05 35.08
C ALA A 13 -11.80 51.57 34.71
N PHE A 14 -13.01 51.07 34.41
CA PHE A 14 -13.18 49.84 33.66
C PHE A 14 -12.55 50.07 32.29
N CYS A 15 -11.26 49.73 32.17
CA CYS A 15 -10.64 49.49 30.87
C CYS A 15 -11.46 48.38 30.23
N GLY A 16 -12.30 48.75 29.27
CA GLY A 16 -13.11 47.80 28.53
C GLY A 16 -12.20 46.70 28.01
N CYS A 17 -12.38 45.48 28.54
CA CYS A 17 -11.94 44.29 27.83
C CYS A 17 -12.58 44.40 26.45
N ASP A 18 -11.76 44.71 25.45
CA ASP A 18 -12.17 44.78 24.06
C ASP A 18 -12.56 43.36 23.64
N PHE A 19 -13.85 43.03 23.84
CA PHE A 19 -14.47 41.76 23.48
C PHE A 19 -14.37 41.50 21.96
N ARG A 20 -13.87 42.46 21.18
CA ARG A 20 -13.55 42.31 19.75
C ARG A 20 -12.26 41.54 19.48
N LEU A 21 -11.34 41.41 20.44
CA LEU A 21 -10.13 40.61 20.24
C LEU A 21 -10.39 39.10 20.30
N PHE A 22 -11.49 38.66 20.90
CA PHE A 22 -11.84 37.23 20.94
C PHE A 22 -12.56 36.75 19.67
N GLU A 23 -13.27 37.64 18.95
CA GLU A 23 -13.93 37.29 17.69
C GLU A 23 -12.98 37.22 16.49
N LEU A 24 -11.83 37.91 16.53
CA LEU A 24 -10.83 37.85 15.45
C LEU A 24 -9.94 36.59 15.51
N ARG A 25 -9.98 35.82 16.60
CA ARG A 25 -9.16 34.60 16.75
C ARG A 25 -9.77 33.36 16.09
N ASN A 26 -11.05 33.38 15.74
CA ASN A 26 -11.77 32.21 15.21
C ASN A 26 -12.07 32.26 13.71
N ARG A 27 -11.52 33.21 12.94
CA ARG A 27 -11.90 33.37 11.53
C ARG A 27 -11.24 32.45 10.53
N ASP A 28 -10.13 31.79 10.86
CA ASP A 28 -9.45 30.89 9.91
C ASP A 28 -9.10 29.54 10.55
N LEU A 29 -10.13 28.77 10.93
CA LEU A 29 -9.93 27.38 11.40
C LEU A 29 -9.60 26.39 10.26
N ASN A 30 -9.59 26.85 9.01
CA ASN A 30 -9.21 26.05 7.86
C ASN A 30 -7.99 26.71 7.20
N PRO A 31 -6.77 26.18 7.37
CA PRO A 31 -5.63 26.68 6.62
C PRO A 31 -5.92 26.58 5.10
N PRO A 32 -5.42 27.52 4.28
CA PRO A 32 -5.62 27.47 2.84
C PRO A 32 -5.10 26.14 2.29
N GLU A 33 -5.87 25.53 1.38
CA GLU A 33 -5.42 24.32 0.71
C GLU A 33 -4.08 24.58 0.01
N PRO A 34 -3.09 23.68 0.13
CA PRO A 34 -1.83 23.85 -0.57
C PRO A 34 -2.08 23.89 -2.09
N PRO A 35 -1.23 24.59 -2.84
CA PRO A 35 -1.37 24.67 -4.29
C PRO A 35 -1.38 23.26 -4.91
N PRO A 36 -2.10 23.07 -6.02
CA PRO A 36 -2.11 21.79 -6.72
C PRO A 36 -0.68 21.35 -7.08
N PRO A 37 -0.33 20.07 -6.90
CA PRO A 37 1.05 19.61 -7.03
C PRO A 37 1.58 19.58 -8.47
N GLY A 38 0.74 19.78 -9.49
CA GLY A 38 1.10 19.62 -10.89
C GLY A 38 1.29 18.16 -11.27
N ILE A 39 2.19 17.88 -12.22
CA ILE A 39 2.47 16.53 -12.70
C ILE A 39 3.50 15.85 -11.80
N VAL A 40 3.08 14.82 -11.06
CA VAL A 40 3.91 14.12 -10.08
C VAL A 40 3.82 12.60 -10.23
N ASP A 41 4.86 11.90 -9.77
CA ASP A 41 4.82 10.44 -9.68
C ASP A 41 3.75 10.01 -8.68
N THR A 42 2.81 9.21 -9.15
CA THR A 42 1.59 8.84 -8.45
C THR A 42 1.39 7.34 -8.55
N TYR A 43 1.08 6.70 -7.43
CA TYR A 43 0.70 5.30 -7.42
C TYR A 43 -0.75 5.14 -7.90
N VAL A 44 -0.91 4.48 -9.03
CA VAL A 44 -2.20 4.21 -9.66
C VAL A 44 -2.58 2.75 -9.41
N PRO A 45 -3.79 2.48 -8.89
CA PRO A 45 -4.25 1.12 -8.65
C PRO A 45 -4.62 0.44 -9.96
N ILE A 46 -4.12 -0.78 -10.14
CA ILE A 46 -4.53 -1.68 -11.22
C ILE A 46 -5.60 -2.61 -10.67
N TYR A 47 -6.78 -2.62 -11.32
CA TYR A 47 -7.93 -3.40 -10.90
C TYR A 47 -8.06 -4.69 -11.71
N ALA A 48 -8.58 -5.73 -11.07
CA ALA A 48 -9.09 -6.92 -11.72
C ALA A 48 -10.57 -7.11 -11.36
N ALA A 49 -11.38 -7.38 -12.37
CA ALA A 49 -12.80 -7.68 -12.19
C ALA A 49 -12.98 -9.04 -11.51
N GLU A 50 -14.09 -9.22 -10.80
CA GLU A 50 -14.41 -10.51 -10.18
C GLU A 50 -14.50 -11.61 -11.25
N GLY A 51 -13.87 -12.77 -10.98
CA GLY A 51 -13.84 -13.91 -11.89
C GLY A 51 -12.86 -13.79 -13.07
N SER A 52 -12.11 -12.69 -13.19
CA SER A 52 -11.13 -12.52 -14.26
C SER A 52 -9.94 -13.48 -14.14
N ASP A 53 -9.22 -13.70 -15.24
CA ASP A 53 -8.05 -14.59 -15.26
C ASP A 53 -6.91 -14.08 -14.38
N GLU A 54 -6.80 -12.76 -14.20
CA GLU A 54 -5.83 -12.13 -13.32
C GLU A 54 -6.00 -12.56 -11.87
N LEU A 55 -7.20 -12.95 -11.44
CA LEU A 55 -7.47 -13.41 -10.07
C LEU A 55 -7.29 -14.93 -9.90
N LYS A 56 -7.10 -15.69 -10.99
CA LYS A 56 -6.98 -17.15 -10.93
C LYS A 56 -5.57 -17.57 -10.54
N ILE A 57 -5.48 -18.48 -9.56
CA ILE A 57 -4.21 -19.14 -9.25
C ILE A 57 -3.98 -20.24 -10.29
N ALA A 58 -2.98 -20.07 -11.14
CA ALA A 58 -2.71 -21.00 -12.24
C ALA A 58 -1.28 -20.85 -12.75
N THR A 59 -0.73 -21.95 -13.28
CA THR A 59 0.50 -21.90 -14.07
C THR A 59 0.22 -21.29 -15.44
N GLN A 60 1.09 -20.39 -15.87
CA GLN A 60 1.03 -19.63 -17.12
C GLN A 60 2.35 -19.76 -17.88
N ALA A 61 2.32 -19.32 -19.14
CA ALA A 61 3.52 -19.22 -19.97
C ALA A 61 4.59 -18.33 -19.33
N ILE A 62 5.85 -18.57 -19.70
CA ILE A 62 6.98 -17.75 -19.26
C ILE A 62 6.79 -16.29 -19.66
N ARG A 63 7.29 -15.39 -18.81
CA ARG A 63 7.25 -13.95 -19.07
C ARG A 63 8.47 -13.22 -18.48
N PRO A 64 8.78 -12.00 -18.95
CA PRO A 64 9.80 -11.15 -18.33
C PRO A 64 9.51 -10.89 -16.85
N THR A 65 10.55 -10.63 -16.06
CA THR A 65 10.37 -10.20 -14.67
C THR A 65 10.12 -8.70 -14.66
N HIS A 66 9.05 -8.26 -13.98
CA HIS A 66 8.74 -6.83 -13.85
C HIS A 66 9.19 -6.27 -12.50
N LYS A 67 8.75 -6.88 -11.39
CA LYS A 67 9.00 -6.42 -10.03
C LYS A 67 9.58 -7.55 -9.18
N ALA A 68 10.88 -7.77 -9.34
CA ALA A 68 11.58 -8.86 -8.69
C ALA A 68 11.48 -8.79 -7.16
N GLY A 69 11.23 -9.94 -6.54
CA GLY A 69 11.27 -10.15 -5.10
C GLY A 69 12.35 -11.16 -4.73
N LYS A 70 12.15 -11.82 -3.58
CA LYS A 70 13.08 -12.82 -3.05
C LYS A 70 13.16 -14.05 -3.95
N ILE A 71 14.29 -14.74 -3.85
CA ILE A 71 14.61 -15.95 -4.58
C ILE A 71 14.76 -17.10 -3.60
N PHE A 72 14.18 -18.25 -3.94
CA PHE A 72 14.26 -19.48 -3.17
C PHE A 72 14.72 -20.62 -4.06
N VAL A 73 15.47 -21.56 -3.49
CA VAL A 73 15.97 -22.73 -4.22
C VAL A 73 15.44 -23.99 -3.54
N MET A 74 14.93 -24.92 -4.35
CA MET A 74 14.56 -26.27 -3.93
C MET A 74 15.02 -27.24 -5.02
N ASP A 75 15.92 -28.14 -4.65
CA ASP A 75 16.58 -29.08 -5.56
C ASP A 75 17.16 -28.36 -6.80
N ASN A 76 16.73 -28.75 -8.00
CA ASN A 76 17.14 -28.18 -9.28
C ASN A 76 16.17 -27.10 -9.78
N ARG A 77 15.41 -26.46 -8.89
CA ARG A 77 14.49 -25.38 -9.25
C ARG A 77 14.73 -24.14 -8.40
N LEU A 78 14.59 -22.99 -9.05
CA LEU A 78 14.62 -21.68 -8.43
C LEU A 78 13.23 -21.04 -8.58
N PHE A 79 12.73 -20.49 -7.48
CA PHE A 79 11.46 -19.78 -7.39
C PHE A 79 11.73 -18.32 -7.11
N GLN A 80 11.50 -17.44 -8.08
CA GLN A 80 11.66 -16.01 -7.92
C GLN A 80 10.29 -15.36 -7.76
N VAL A 81 10.05 -14.75 -6.60
CA VAL A 81 8.84 -13.97 -6.37
C VAL A 81 8.81 -12.78 -7.33
N GLU A 82 7.66 -12.53 -7.95
CA GLU A 82 7.31 -11.26 -8.57
C GLU A 82 6.26 -10.59 -7.69
N GLN A 83 6.63 -9.47 -7.08
CA GLN A 83 5.79 -8.81 -6.07
C GLN A 83 4.42 -8.46 -6.66
N ASP A 84 3.38 -8.75 -5.90
CA ASP A 84 1.96 -8.53 -6.21
C ASP A 84 1.39 -9.44 -7.31
N SER A 85 2.21 -10.29 -7.96
CA SER A 85 1.82 -11.03 -9.16
C SER A 85 1.91 -12.55 -9.04
N GLY A 86 3.00 -13.08 -8.48
CA GLY A 86 3.22 -14.53 -8.47
C GLY A 86 4.67 -14.95 -8.36
N ILE A 87 5.02 -16.08 -8.99
CA ILE A 87 6.30 -16.76 -8.81
C ILE A 87 6.82 -17.26 -10.16
N HIS A 88 8.01 -16.81 -10.57
CA HIS A 88 8.73 -17.40 -11.70
C HIS A 88 9.32 -18.74 -11.27
N ILE A 89 9.08 -19.78 -12.07
CA ILE A 89 9.69 -21.11 -11.91
C ILE A 89 10.83 -21.22 -12.91
N ILE A 90 12.02 -21.48 -12.40
CA ILE A 90 13.27 -21.48 -13.15
C ILE A 90 13.94 -22.84 -12.97
N ASP A 91 14.26 -23.50 -14.07
CA ASP A 91 15.14 -24.67 -14.08
C ASP A 91 16.55 -24.20 -13.72
N TYR A 92 17.10 -24.82 -12.68
CA TYR A 92 18.39 -24.53 -12.10
C TYR A 92 19.29 -25.78 -12.06
N SER A 93 19.04 -26.75 -12.94
CA SER A 93 19.85 -27.97 -13.09
C SER A 93 21.25 -27.67 -13.63
N ASP A 94 21.36 -26.81 -14.64
CA ASP A 94 22.62 -26.16 -15.04
C ASP A 94 22.75 -24.81 -14.33
N LYS A 95 23.59 -24.78 -13.29
CA LYS A 95 23.81 -23.58 -12.48
C LYS A 95 24.43 -22.42 -13.25
N ALA A 96 25.15 -22.71 -14.34
CA ALA A 96 25.74 -21.69 -15.19
C ALA A 96 24.73 -21.08 -16.16
N ASN A 97 23.61 -21.77 -16.42
CA ASN A 97 22.59 -21.35 -17.37
C ASN A 97 21.16 -21.64 -16.87
N PRO A 98 20.67 -20.90 -15.86
CA PRO A 98 19.28 -21.01 -15.40
C PRO A 98 18.28 -20.61 -16.47
N VAL A 99 17.20 -21.38 -16.63
CA VAL A 99 16.17 -21.15 -17.66
C VAL A 99 14.79 -21.02 -17.04
N LYS A 100 14.08 -19.92 -17.34
CA LYS A 100 12.66 -19.79 -16.94
C LYS A 100 11.83 -20.84 -17.67
N VAL A 101 11.02 -21.60 -16.94
CA VAL A 101 10.19 -22.68 -17.50
C VAL A 101 8.69 -22.43 -17.34
N ALA A 102 8.28 -21.64 -16.34
CA ALA A 102 6.88 -21.26 -16.16
C ALA A 102 6.73 -20.00 -15.29
N PHE A 103 5.53 -19.41 -15.30
CA PHE A 103 5.12 -18.43 -14.31
C PHE A 103 3.91 -18.95 -13.55
N LEU A 104 3.96 -19.02 -12.23
CA LEU A 104 2.83 -19.37 -11.39
C LEU A 104 2.13 -18.07 -10.95
N ASN A 105 0.97 -17.80 -11.55
CA ASN A 105 0.15 -16.66 -11.18
C ASN A 105 -0.42 -16.89 -9.78
N VAL A 106 -0.06 -16.00 -8.85
CA VAL A 106 -0.58 -15.98 -7.48
C VAL A 106 -0.82 -14.52 -7.11
N PRO A 107 -2.04 -14.01 -7.36
CA PRO A 107 -2.32 -12.59 -7.20
C PRO A 107 -2.09 -12.12 -5.77
N GLY A 108 -1.45 -10.97 -5.61
CA GLY A 108 -1.09 -10.44 -4.30
C GLY A 108 0.08 -11.16 -3.62
N CYS A 109 0.73 -12.14 -4.26
CA CYS A 109 1.91 -12.82 -3.72
C CYS A 109 3.05 -11.83 -3.46
N LYS A 110 3.55 -11.83 -2.23
CA LYS A 110 4.68 -10.99 -1.79
C LYS A 110 5.80 -11.81 -1.17
N GLU A 111 5.44 -12.92 -0.52
CA GLU A 111 6.38 -13.77 0.20
C GLU A 111 6.12 -15.24 -0.10
N VAL A 112 7.19 -16.02 -0.04
CA VAL A 112 7.17 -17.47 -0.25
C VAL A 112 8.00 -18.14 0.83
N ALA A 113 7.53 -19.29 1.30
CA ALA A 113 8.34 -20.25 2.03
C ALA A 113 8.16 -21.64 1.42
N LEU A 114 9.21 -22.46 1.52
CA LEU A 114 9.26 -23.79 0.90
C LEU A 114 9.44 -24.86 1.99
N LYS A 115 8.64 -25.93 1.94
CA LYS A 115 8.83 -27.11 2.81
C LYS A 115 8.37 -28.39 2.12
N GLY A 116 9.30 -29.30 1.87
CA GLY A 116 9.05 -30.48 1.04
C GLY A 116 8.58 -30.04 -0.34
N SER A 117 7.52 -30.64 -0.87
CA SER A 117 6.92 -30.25 -2.16
C SER A 117 5.90 -29.11 -2.07
N ASN A 118 5.82 -28.37 -0.95
CA ASN A 118 4.79 -27.34 -0.77
C ASN A 118 5.39 -25.93 -0.82
N VAL A 119 4.68 -25.03 -1.50
CA VAL A 119 4.90 -23.57 -1.46
C VAL A 119 3.85 -22.96 -0.55
N TYR A 120 4.31 -22.22 0.45
CA TYR A 120 3.47 -21.41 1.32
C TYR A 120 3.60 -19.98 0.86
N THR A 121 2.49 -19.33 0.57
CA THR A 121 2.49 -17.95 0.11
C THR A 121 1.20 -17.26 0.49
N ASN A 122 1.22 -15.94 0.50
CA ASN A 122 0.02 -15.16 0.63
C ASN A 122 -0.68 -15.02 -0.73
N ASN A 123 -2.01 -15.02 -0.72
CA ASN A 123 -2.85 -14.62 -1.83
C ASN A 123 -3.76 -13.53 -1.29
N PHE A 124 -3.26 -12.29 -1.41
CA PHE A 124 -3.77 -11.15 -0.66
C PHE A 124 -3.75 -11.41 0.86
N GLU A 125 -4.89 -11.31 1.54
CA GLU A 125 -5.07 -11.55 2.99
C GLU A 125 -5.05 -13.03 3.38
N ASP A 126 -5.21 -13.93 2.41
CA ASP A 126 -5.21 -15.36 2.68
C ASP A 126 -3.80 -15.93 2.65
N MET A 127 -3.56 -16.98 3.43
CA MET A 127 -2.42 -17.85 3.24
C MET A 127 -2.86 -19.09 2.46
N ILE A 128 -2.10 -19.45 1.43
CA ILE A 128 -2.35 -20.65 0.63
C ILE A 128 -1.13 -21.58 0.65
N ILE A 129 -1.42 -22.86 0.46
CA ILE A 129 -0.42 -23.90 0.26
C ILE A 129 -0.61 -24.45 -1.16
N LEU A 130 0.45 -24.41 -1.96
CA LEU A 130 0.48 -24.93 -3.33
C LEU A 130 1.28 -26.23 -3.38
N ASP A 131 0.80 -27.23 -4.12
CA ASP A 131 1.48 -28.52 -4.26
C ASP A 131 2.33 -28.60 -5.54
N LEU A 132 3.65 -28.56 -5.39
CA LEU A 132 4.60 -28.64 -6.51
C LEU A 132 4.63 -30.02 -7.17
N ASN A 133 4.15 -31.09 -6.52
CA ASN A 133 4.08 -32.42 -7.15
C ASN A 133 3.07 -32.46 -8.31
N THR A 134 2.17 -31.49 -8.37
CA THR A 134 1.15 -31.38 -9.44
C THR A 134 1.63 -30.55 -10.63
N TYR A 135 2.87 -30.05 -10.62
CA TYR A 135 3.44 -29.31 -11.75
C TYR A 135 3.39 -30.15 -13.06
N PRO A 136 2.96 -29.57 -14.19
CA PRO A 136 2.73 -28.13 -14.42
C PRO A 136 1.39 -27.58 -13.93
N ASP A 137 0.41 -28.41 -13.59
CA ASP A 137 -0.92 -27.98 -13.15
C ASP A 137 -0.99 -27.79 -11.62
N ILE A 138 -0.19 -26.85 -11.10
CA ILE A 138 -0.06 -26.59 -9.67
C ILE A 138 -1.41 -26.24 -9.05
N LYS A 139 -1.82 -27.01 -8.03
CA LYS A 139 -3.08 -26.79 -7.31
C LYS A 139 -2.90 -26.14 -5.95
N VAL A 140 -3.92 -25.39 -5.54
CA VAL A 140 -4.11 -24.97 -4.14
C VAL A 140 -4.50 -26.20 -3.32
N LYS A 141 -3.57 -26.66 -2.49
CA LYS A 141 -3.75 -27.78 -1.56
C LYS A 141 -4.54 -27.38 -0.33
N SER A 142 -4.35 -26.15 0.15
CA SER A 142 -5.08 -25.60 1.28
C SER A 142 -5.13 -24.08 1.21
N ARG A 143 -6.16 -23.50 1.83
CA ARG A 143 -6.35 -22.06 2.00
C ARG A 143 -6.76 -21.79 3.43
N MET A 144 -6.06 -20.84 4.05
CA MET A 144 -6.36 -20.30 5.37
C MET A 144 -6.78 -18.84 5.18
N PRO A 145 -8.06 -18.51 5.35
CA PRO A 145 -8.55 -17.18 5.06
C PRO A 145 -8.06 -16.15 6.08
N ASN A 146 -7.81 -14.92 5.63
CA ASN A 146 -7.56 -13.77 6.50
C ASN A 146 -6.42 -13.94 7.53
N VAL A 147 -5.34 -14.63 7.14
CA VAL A 147 -4.10 -14.76 7.93
C VAL A 147 -3.32 -13.45 7.96
N PHE A 148 -3.45 -12.63 6.90
CA PHE A 148 -2.81 -11.32 6.75
C PHE A 148 -3.86 -10.21 6.50
N PRO A 149 -4.69 -9.84 7.51
CA PRO A 149 -5.76 -8.84 7.33
C PRO A 149 -5.27 -7.50 6.76
N GLU A 150 -4.02 -7.14 7.02
CA GLU A 150 -3.35 -5.94 6.50
C GLU A 150 -3.14 -5.95 4.98
N LEU A 151 -3.19 -7.12 4.34
CA LEU A 151 -3.03 -7.28 2.89
C LEU A 151 -4.37 -7.29 2.14
N LYS A 152 -5.50 -7.19 2.85
CA LYS A 152 -6.85 -7.19 2.27
C LYS A 152 -7.04 -6.10 1.23
N TYR A 153 -6.56 -4.91 1.55
CA TYR A 153 -6.48 -3.80 0.62
C TYR A 153 -5.02 -3.74 0.22
N ALA A 154 -4.68 -4.18 -1.01
CA ALA A 154 -3.32 -4.29 -1.53
C ALA A 154 -2.45 -3.17 -0.92
N PRO A 155 -1.48 -3.51 -0.04
CA PRO A 155 -0.95 -2.55 0.90
C PRO A 155 -0.46 -1.36 0.11
N LEU A 156 -1.00 -0.21 0.49
CA LEU A 156 -0.64 1.06 -0.09
C LEU A 156 0.89 1.13 -0.10
N PRO A 157 1.53 1.67 -1.16
CA PRO A 157 2.99 1.76 -1.29
C PRO A 157 3.73 2.43 -0.12
N GLN A 158 2.98 2.94 0.85
CA GLN A 158 3.36 3.63 2.08
C GLN A 158 4.33 2.94 3.03
N LEU A 159 4.55 1.64 2.99
CA LEU A 159 5.33 0.99 4.07
C LEU A 159 6.83 0.94 3.84
N ILE A 160 7.35 1.48 2.73
CA ILE A 160 8.80 1.75 2.63
C ILE A 160 9.08 3.11 3.26
N MET A 161 9.17 3.10 4.59
CA MET A 161 9.65 4.20 5.43
C MET A 161 11.15 4.43 5.17
N THR A 162 11.52 4.94 4.00
CA THR A 162 12.81 5.62 3.82
C THR A 162 12.67 6.98 4.50
N GLY A 163 13.16 7.10 5.73
CA GLY A 163 12.97 8.26 6.62
C GLY A 163 13.17 9.63 5.97
N GLY A 164 12.10 10.17 5.41
CA GLY A 164 12.05 11.48 4.77
C GLY A 164 10.60 11.97 4.66
N THR A 165 10.43 13.29 4.74
CA THR A 165 9.15 14.03 4.65
C THR A 165 8.60 14.13 3.22
N THR A 166 8.77 13.10 2.40
CA THR A 166 8.38 13.15 1.00
C THR A 166 6.90 12.77 0.85
N ILE A 167 6.07 13.75 0.50
CA ILE A 167 4.67 13.53 0.13
C ILE A 167 4.62 12.53 -1.01
N ARG A 168 3.92 11.41 -0.81
CA ARG A 168 3.68 10.39 -1.83
C ARG A 168 2.23 10.49 -2.31
N TYR A 169 2.05 10.63 -3.61
CA TYR A 169 0.73 10.74 -4.22
C TYR A 169 0.23 9.38 -4.69
N TYR A 170 -1.09 9.20 -4.64
CA TYR A 170 -1.77 8.03 -5.18
C TYR A 170 -3.13 8.43 -5.74
N GLU A 171 -3.68 7.61 -6.63
CA GLU A 171 -5.09 7.74 -7.00
C GLU A 171 -5.96 7.09 -5.95
N CYS A 172 -7.01 7.79 -5.52
CA CYS A 172 -7.94 7.28 -4.53
C CYS A 172 -8.57 5.96 -5.03
N PRO A 173 -8.50 4.86 -4.25
CA PRO A 173 -9.14 3.61 -4.59
C PRO A 173 -10.62 3.76 -4.95
N ASP A 174 -11.03 3.12 -6.04
CA ASP A 174 -12.40 2.97 -6.49
C ASP A 174 -12.72 1.48 -6.55
N TYR A 175 -13.27 0.97 -5.44
CA TYR A 175 -13.57 -0.45 -5.29
C TYR A 175 -14.70 -0.93 -6.21
N SER A 176 -15.42 -0.02 -6.89
CA SER A 176 -16.41 -0.42 -7.90
C SER A 176 -15.77 -0.98 -9.18
N LYS A 177 -14.49 -0.67 -9.44
CA LYS A 177 -13.70 -1.18 -10.57
C LYS A 177 -13.18 -2.61 -10.36
N GLY A 178 -13.41 -3.19 -9.19
CA GLY A 178 -12.97 -4.52 -8.81
C GLY A 178 -11.86 -4.51 -7.75
N ARG A 179 -11.13 -5.62 -7.66
CA ARG A 179 -10.07 -5.80 -6.67
C ARG A 179 -8.77 -5.17 -7.17
N ILE A 180 -8.11 -4.39 -6.32
CA ILE A 180 -6.77 -3.88 -6.62
C ILE A 180 -5.79 -5.06 -6.58
N VAL A 181 -5.16 -5.37 -7.71
CA VAL A 181 -4.18 -6.45 -7.82
C VAL A 181 -2.75 -5.98 -7.64
N ARG A 182 -2.45 -4.73 -8.01
CA ARG A 182 -1.14 -4.09 -7.80
C ARG A 182 -1.24 -2.57 -7.95
N TRP A 183 -0.13 -1.90 -7.65
CA TRP A 183 0.06 -0.47 -7.85
C TRP A 183 1.18 -0.23 -8.85
N GLU A 184 0.97 0.69 -9.78
CA GLU A 184 1.97 1.11 -10.77
C GLU A 184 2.24 2.61 -10.63
N VAL A 185 3.48 3.05 -10.83
CA VAL A 185 3.84 4.48 -10.77
C VAL A 185 3.60 5.10 -12.13
N GLN A 186 2.79 6.16 -12.17
CA GLN A 186 2.49 6.93 -13.38
C GLN A 186 2.64 8.43 -13.10
N LYS A 187 2.86 9.23 -14.15
CA LYS A 187 2.82 10.70 -14.07
C LYS A 187 1.37 11.16 -14.11
N VAL A 188 0.86 11.69 -13.00
CA VAL A 188 -0.53 12.17 -12.89
C VAL A 188 -0.54 13.65 -12.60
N ASN A 189 -1.41 14.40 -13.28
CA ASN A 189 -1.60 15.83 -13.04
C ASN A 189 -2.60 16.04 -11.89
N ASN A 190 -2.16 16.70 -10.83
CA ASN A 190 -2.96 17.05 -9.65
C ASN A 190 -3.69 15.85 -9.00
N PRO A 191 -2.98 14.77 -8.62
CA PRO A 191 -3.58 13.68 -7.86
C PRO A 191 -4.20 14.18 -6.54
N LYS A 192 -5.41 13.70 -6.25
CA LYS A 192 -6.20 14.13 -5.09
C LYS A 192 -5.75 13.50 -3.77
N CYS A 193 -5.25 12.27 -3.84
CA CYS A 193 -4.91 11.46 -2.68
C CYS A 193 -3.39 11.52 -2.42
N ARG A 194 -3.01 11.72 -1.15
CA ARG A 194 -1.60 11.80 -0.73
C ARG A 194 -1.36 11.27 0.68
N TYR A 195 -0.13 10.85 0.93
CA TYR A 195 0.38 10.53 2.27
C TYR A 195 1.21 11.68 2.81
N TYR A 196 1.23 11.80 4.14
CA TYR A 196 2.05 12.75 4.88
C TYR A 196 3.29 12.07 5.45
#